data_AF-A0A9D9WWR1-F1
#
_entry.id   AF-A0A9D9WWR1-F1
#
_cell.length_a   1.000
_cell.length_b   1.000
_cell.length_c   1.000
_cell.angle_alpha   90.00
_cell.angle_beta   90.00
_cell.angle_gamma   90.00
#
_symmetry.space_group_name_H-M   'P 1'
#
loop_
_entity.id
_entity.type
_entity.pdbx_description
1 polymer ?
#
loop_
_entity_poly.entity_id
_entity_poly.type
_entity_poly.pdbx_seq_one_letter_code
_entity_poly.pdbx_strand_id
1 'polypeptide(L)'
;MPTGGRSTLIQFLIEERRRHPDATGDLNGLIADVALACKAISRKVAFGSLADVLGDHDAGGAAVNVQGEQQKTLDVLSNRIFLRANEWGGHVAAMVSEELEHIHLLPVEYPRGKYLLAFDPLDGSSNIDVNVAVGSIFSIVRAVTPEQDAATADFLQPGTRQVCAGYAIYGPSTMMVLTLGRGTHAFTLDPVLGEWVLSHPDLKVPRQTREFAINASNSRFWEPAVRRYVDECMAGAAGPRGADFNMRWIASLVAETHRILMRGGVFMYPRDTKDASKPGRLRLLYEASPVSFLIEQAGGMASTGRSRLMDVQPESLHQRVPFVFGSAEEVARIEAYHREPLPDTYESPLFGRRGLFADPLN
;
A
#
# COMPACT_ATOMS: atom_id res chain seq x y z
N MET A 1 -24.34 -14.46 18.46
CA MET A 1 -22.86 -14.55 18.35
C MET A 1 -22.26 -13.19 18.72
N PRO A 2 -21.09 -13.11 19.36
CA PRO A 2 -20.49 -11.86 19.85
C PRO A 2 -20.30 -10.79 18.75
N THR A 3 -20.15 -11.22 17.49
CA THR A 3 -19.90 -10.38 16.32
C THR A 3 -21.16 -9.88 15.60
N GLY A 4 -22.34 -10.02 16.20
CA GLY A 4 -23.61 -9.61 15.56
C GLY A 4 -23.97 -10.44 14.31
N GLY A 5 -23.45 -11.67 14.20
CA GLY A 5 -23.71 -12.58 13.07
C GLY A 5 -22.72 -12.45 11.91
N ARG A 6 -21.73 -11.55 12.00
CA ARG A 6 -20.65 -11.43 11.01
C ARG A 6 -19.51 -12.41 11.31
N SER A 7 -18.86 -12.92 10.27
CA SER A 7 -17.71 -13.82 10.40
C SER A 7 -16.49 -13.09 10.96
N THR A 8 -15.72 -13.76 11.81
CA THR A 8 -14.35 -13.31 12.13
C THR A 8 -13.40 -13.60 10.96
N LEU A 9 -12.22 -12.98 10.97
CA LEU A 9 -11.15 -13.30 10.01
C LEU A 9 -10.86 -14.81 9.99
N ILE A 10 -10.75 -15.45 11.15
CA ILE A 10 -10.47 -16.89 11.24
C ILE A 10 -11.60 -17.71 10.61
N GLN A 11 -12.87 -17.38 10.88
CA GLN A 11 -14.01 -18.06 10.24
C GLN A 11 -13.98 -17.88 8.72
N PHE A 12 -13.76 -16.66 8.24
CA PHE A 12 -13.64 -16.36 6.81
C PHE A 12 -12.52 -17.19 6.15
N LEU A 13 -11.33 -17.23 6.75
CA LEU A 13 -10.20 -18.00 6.23
C LEU A 13 -10.48 -19.52 6.23
N ILE A 14 -11.20 -20.05 7.23
CA ILE A 14 -11.61 -21.45 7.25
C ILE A 14 -12.59 -21.75 6.10
N GLU A 15 -13.54 -20.85 5.84
CA GLU A 15 -14.51 -20.98 4.74
C GLU A 15 -13.83 -20.92 3.36
N GLU A 16 -12.86 -20.01 3.17
CA GLU A 16 -12.06 -19.96 1.95
C GLU A 16 -11.22 -21.23 1.78
N ARG A 17 -10.57 -21.72 2.84
CA ARG A 17 -9.78 -22.95 2.80
C ARG A 17 -10.62 -24.17 2.41
N ARG A 18 -11.87 -24.28 2.87
CA ARG A 18 -12.77 -25.40 2.51
C ARG A 18 -13.00 -25.54 0.99
N ARG A 19 -12.70 -24.51 0.20
CA ARG A 19 -12.76 -24.54 -1.27
C ARG A 19 -11.51 -25.15 -1.92
N HIS A 20 -10.47 -25.41 -1.13
CA HIS A 20 -9.19 -25.96 -1.55
C HIS A 20 -8.86 -27.21 -0.70
N PRO A 21 -9.33 -28.42 -1.10
CA PRO A 21 -9.17 -29.63 -0.31
C PRO A 21 -7.71 -29.96 0.06
N ASP A 22 -6.76 -29.59 -0.79
CA ASP A 22 -5.32 -29.85 -0.59
C ASP A 22 -4.63 -28.80 0.31
N ALA A 23 -5.34 -27.76 0.77
CA ALA A 23 -4.76 -26.71 1.59
C ALA A 23 -4.59 -27.16 3.05
N THR A 24 -3.33 -27.23 3.50
CA THR A 24 -2.94 -27.64 4.86
C THR A 24 -3.46 -26.71 5.96
N GLY A 25 -3.66 -25.43 5.64
CA GLY A 25 -4.00 -24.37 6.61
C GLY A 25 -2.82 -23.46 6.96
N ASP A 26 -1.61 -23.75 6.48
CA ASP A 26 -0.41 -22.95 6.78
C ASP A 26 -0.55 -21.47 6.36
N LEU A 27 -1.26 -21.20 5.25
CA LEU A 27 -1.54 -19.84 4.82
C LEU A 27 -2.47 -19.11 5.80
N ASN A 28 -3.48 -19.81 6.36
CA ASN A 28 -4.38 -19.22 7.34
C ASN A 28 -3.63 -18.88 8.63
N GLY A 29 -2.69 -19.73 9.04
CA GLY A 29 -1.81 -19.48 10.18
C GLY A 29 -0.96 -18.23 9.96
N LEU A 30 -0.29 -18.13 8.81
CA LEU A 30 0.50 -16.94 8.46
C LEU A 30 -0.32 -15.65 8.45
N ILE A 31 -1.53 -15.69 7.89
CA ILE A 31 -2.42 -14.51 7.90
C ILE A 31 -2.84 -14.16 9.33
N ALA A 32 -3.04 -15.15 10.21
CA ALA A 32 -3.34 -14.90 11.61
C ALA A 32 -2.16 -14.25 12.36
N ASP A 33 -0.92 -14.66 12.06
CA ASP A 33 0.31 -14.07 12.62
C ASP A 33 0.49 -12.61 12.17
N VAL A 34 0.30 -12.34 10.87
CA VAL A 34 0.26 -10.97 10.32
C VAL A 34 -0.85 -10.14 10.97
N ALA A 35 -2.03 -10.73 11.16
CA ALA A 35 -3.16 -10.07 11.79
C ALA A 35 -2.91 -9.76 13.28
N LEU A 36 -2.13 -10.59 13.97
CA LEU A 36 -1.67 -10.32 15.34
C LEU A 36 -0.67 -9.16 15.36
N ALA A 37 0.31 -9.15 14.44
CA ALA A 37 1.27 -8.04 14.32
C ALA A 37 0.55 -6.69 14.11
N CYS A 38 -0.43 -6.66 13.20
CA CYS A 38 -1.22 -5.45 12.93
C CYS A 38 -2.04 -4.99 14.15
N LYS A 39 -2.57 -5.92 14.97
CA LYS A 39 -3.25 -5.56 16.24
C LYS A 39 -2.28 -4.92 17.23
N ALA A 40 -1.08 -5.47 17.38
CA ALA A 40 -0.06 -4.95 18.28
C ALA A 40 0.41 -3.55 17.85
N ILE A 41 0.67 -3.34 16.55
CA ILE A 41 1.05 -2.04 15.99
C ILE A 41 -0.10 -1.04 16.17
N SER A 42 -1.34 -1.42 15.83
CA SER A 42 -2.51 -0.56 16.01
C SER A 42 -2.64 -0.05 17.44
N ARG A 43 -2.37 -0.89 18.45
CA ARG A 43 -2.39 -0.46 19.85
C ARG A 43 -1.32 0.60 20.10
N LYS A 44 -0.09 0.38 19.64
CA LYS A 44 1.02 1.34 19.83
C LYS A 44 0.75 2.67 19.11
N VAL A 45 0.25 2.63 17.87
CA VAL A 45 -0.18 3.83 17.12
C VAL A 45 -1.26 4.60 17.87
N ALA A 46 -2.30 3.91 18.37
CA ALA A 46 -3.43 4.55 19.06
C ALA A 46 -3.03 5.26 20.37
N PHE A 47 -1.97 4.80 21.04
CA PHE A 47 -1.45 5.48 22.23
C PHE A 47 -0.56 6.69 21.88
N GLY A 48 0.00 6.75 20.67
CA GLY A 48 0.87 7.86 20.25
C GLY A 48 1.96 8.16 21.27
N SER A 49 2.06 9.43 21.70
CA SER A 49 3.03 9.88 22.71
C SER A 49 2.80 9.30 24.12
N LEU A 50 1.64 8.68 24.38
CA LEU A 50 1.37 7.98 25.64
C LEU A 50 1.85 6.52 25.63
N ALA A 51 2.42 6.03 24.52
CA ALA A 51 2.92 4.67 24.42
C ALA A 51 4.00 4.36 25.47
N ASP A 52 4.81 5.36 25.85
CA ASP A 52 5.83 5.23 26.90
C ASP A 52 5.25 5.31 28.31
N VAL A 53 4.12 6.00 28.49
CA VAL A 53 3.47 6.23 29.81
C VAL A 53 2.67 5.02 30.28
N LEU A 54 2.15 4.21 29.35
CA LEU A 54 1.24 3.10 29.64
C LEU A 54 1.89 1.71 29.58
N GLY A 55 3.21 1.64 29.48
CA GLY A 55 3.98 0.44 29.76
C GLY A 55 4.66 -0.19 28.54
N ASP A 56 5.98 -0.07 28.55
CA ASP A 56 6.90 -1.22 28.52
C ASP A 56 7.45 -1.43 29.95
N HIS A 57 6.57 -1.42 30.95
CA HIS A 57 6.93 -1.56 32.38
C HIS A 57 7.41 -2.96 32.80
N ASP A 58 7.72 -3.84 31.84
CA ASP A 58 8.65 -4.96 32.07
C ASP A 58 10.13 -4.52 32.05
N ALA A 59 10.41 -3.22 31.88
CA ALA A 59 11.61 -2.57 32.38
C ALA A 59 11.21 -1.24 33.05
N GLY A 60 11.53 -1.10 34.34
CA GLY A 60 11.01 -0.06 35.24
C GLY A 60 11.01 1.39 34.75
N GLY A 61 9.94 2.11 35.12
CA GLY A 61 9.97 3.54 35.45
C GLY A 61 9.81 4.54 34.31
N ALA A 62 8.76 5.36 34.40
CA ALA A 62 8.65 6.59 33.63
C ALA A 62 9.72 7.60 34.13
N ALA A 63 10.86 7.64 33.45
CA ALA A 63 11.82 8.73 33.34
C ALA A 63 13.04 8.15 32.61
N VAL A 64 13.44 8.76 31.49
CA VAL A 64 14.76 8.63 30.84
C VAL A 64 15.48 7.31 31.16
N ASN A 65 15.33 6.29 30.30
CA ASN A 65 16.01 4.99 30.46
C ASN A 65 17.45 5.19 30.97
N VAL A 66 17.68 4.77 32.22
CA VAL A 66 18.93 4.94 33.01
C VAL A 66 20.09 4.10 32.44
N GLN A 67 19.99 3.65 31.18
CA GLN A 67 21.01 2.88 30.47
C GLN A 67 21.41 3.46 29.11
N GLY A 68 20.93 4.66 28.74
CA GLY A 68 21.38 5.33 27.50
C GLY A 68 20.92 4.65 26.20
N GLU A 69 19.92 3.77 26.25
CA GLU A 69 19.29 3.23 25.05
C GLU A 69 18.39 4.28 24.40
N GLN A 70 18.64 4.60 23.13
CA GLN A 70 17.78 5.49 22.34
C GLN A 70 16.36 4.93 22.28
N GLN A 71 15.36 5.80 22.52
CA GLN A 71 13.97 5.52 22.23
C GLN A 71 13.83 5.07 20.77
N LYS A 72 13.34 3.83 20.57
CA LYS A 72 13.17 3.27 19.22
C LYS A 72 11.99 3.94 18.54
N THR A 73 12.16 4.38 17.29
CA THR A 73 11.07 4.93 16.48
C THR A 73 9.97 3.89 16.25
N LEU A 74 8.75 4.34 15.96
CA LEU A 74 7.62 3.43 15.73
C LEU A 74 7.86 2.52 14.51
N ASP A 75 8.65 2.96 13.54
CA ASP A 75 9.13 2.16 12.40
C ASP A 75 9.92 0.93 12.86
N VAL A 76 10.97 1.15 13.68
CA VAL A 76 11.80 0.08 14.23
C VAL A 76 10.98 -0.88 15.10
N LEU A 77 10.06 -0.35 15.90
CA LEU A 77 9.17 -1.14 16.72
C LEU A 77 8.24 -2.00 15.86
N SER A 78 7.62 -1.42 14.84
CA SER A 78 6.68 -2.10 13.95
C SER A 78 7.37 -3.21 13.16
N ASN A 79 8.57 -2.96 12.65
CA ASN A 79 9.39 -3.98 12.00
C ASN A 79 9.67 -5.16 12.93
N ARG A 80 10.11 -4.88 14.16
CA ARG A 80 10.37 -5.92 15.17
C ARG A 80 9.11 -6.73 15.51
N ILE A 81 7.96 -6.08 15.61
CA ILE A 81 6.67 -6.76 15.86
C ILE A 81 6.35 -7.73 14.72
N PHE A 82 6.49 -7.30 13.46
CA PHE A 82 6.28 -8.18 12.31
C PHE A 82 7.23 -9.38 12.31
N LEU A 83 8.53 -9.16 12.48
CA LEU A 83 9.52 -10.25 12.50
C LEU A 83 9.19 -11.27 13.60
N ARG A 84 8.96 -10.79 14.83
CA ARG A 84 8.67 -11.65 15.98
C ARG A 84 7.33 -12.38 15.88
N ALA A 85 6.30 -11.74 15.33
CA ALA A 85 5.00 -12.39 15.18
C ALA A 85 5.03 -13.55 14.18
N ASN A 86 5.91 -13.50 13.18
CA ASN A 86 5.90 -14.43 12.06
C ASN A 86 7.04 -15.49 12.11
N GLU A 87 8.01 -15.38 13.02
CA GLU A 87 9.13 -16.33 13.12
C GLU A 87 8.75 -17.68 13.79
N TRP A 88 7.71 -17.71 14.63
CA TRP A 88 7.39 -18.88 15.48
C TRP A 88 6.45 -19.89 14.82
N GLY A 89 5.53 -19.45 13.96
CA GLY A 89 4.42 -20.27 13.45
C GLY A 89 4.84 -21.39 12.49
N GLY A 90 6.09 -21.39 12.00
CA GLY A 90 6.55 -22.36 11.01
C GLY A 90 5.91 -22.20 9.63
N HIS A 91 5.33 -21.04 9.34
CA HIS A 91 4.61 -20.78 8.11
C HIS A 91 5.45 -20.03 7.06
N VAL A 92 6.41 -19.21 7.49
CA VAL A 92 7.33 -18.48 6.60
C VAL A 92 8.67 -19.20 6.47
N ALA A 93 9.30 -19.10 5.31
CA ALA A 93 10.68 -19.53 5.08
C ALA A 93 11.66 -18.36 5.29
N ALA A 94 11.27 -17.15 4.91
CA ALA A 94 12.01 -15.92 5.13
C ALA A 94 11.09 -14.69 5.00
N MET A 95 11.62 -13.53 5.39
CA MET A 95 10.91 -12.25 5.36
C MET A 95 11.71 -11.16 4.63
N VAL A 96 11.02 -10.18 4.04
CA VAL A 96 11.59 -8.92 3.53
C VAL A 96 10.81 -7.76 4.14
N SER A 97 11.53 -6.74 4.60
CA SER A 97 10.96 -5.53 5.20
C SER A 97 11.47 -4.29 4.48
N GLU A 98 10.68 -3.22 4.46
CA GLU A 98 11.17 -1.89 4.05
C GLU A 98 12.36 -1.41 4.91
N GLU A 99 12.38 -1.83 6.17
CA GLU A 99 13.34 -1.43 7.21
C GLU A 99 14.63 -2.28 7.26
N LEU A 100 14.82 -3.21 6.31
CA LEU A 100 15.97 -4.11 6.25
C LEU A 100 16.60 -4.07 4.86
N GLU A 101 17.93 -4.03 4.78
CA GLU A 101 18.66 -4.04 3.49
C GLU A 101 18.67 -5.43 2.81
N HIS A 102 18.51 -6.48 3.59
CA HIS A 102 18.59 -7.87 3.15
C HIS A 102 17.40 -8.67 3.65
N ILE A 103 17.21 -9.85 3.06
CA ILE A 103 16.21 -10.79 3.56
C ILE A 103 16.51 -11.14 5.03
N HIS A 104 15.45 -11.32 5.81
CA HIS A 104 15.53 -11.85 7.15
C HIS A 104 15.30 -13.37 7.11
N LEU A 105 16.38 -14.12 7.37
CA LEU A 105 16.32 -15.56 7.58
C LEU A 105 15.88 -15.85 9.01
N LEU A 106 15.08 -16.89 9.18
CA LEU A 106 14.67 -17.35 10.50
C LEU A 106 15.87 -17.91 11.28
N PRO A 107 15.89 -17.74 12.62
CA PRO A 107 16.77 -18.50 13.49
C PRO A 107 16.70 -20.00 13.22
N VAL A 108 17.83 -20.70 13.34
CA VAL A 108 17.98 -22.11 12.93
C VAL A 108 17.05 -23.04 13.72
N GLU A 109 16.73 -22.67 14.97
CA GLU A 109 15.85 -23.38 15.87
C GLU A 109 14.37 -23.34 15.47
N TYR A 110 13.96 -22.39 14.61
CA TYR A 110 12.58 -22.25 14.20
C TYR A 110 12.27 -23.00 12.89
N PRO A 111 11.10 -23.66 12.80
CA PRO A 111 10.71 -24.37 11.59
C PRO A 111 10.53 -23.39 10.43
N ARG A 112 10.96 -23.80 9.24
CA ARG A 112 10.74 -23.06 8.00
C ARG A 112 9.47 -23.55 7.32
N GLY A 113 8.63 -22.62 6.89
CA GLY A 113 7.40 -22.91 6.18
C GLY A 113 7.52 -22.85 4.66
N LYS A 114 6.36 -22.66 4.02
CA LYS A 114 6.19 -22.75 2.56
C LYS A 114 5.94 -21.40 1.89
N TYR A 115 5.97 -20.32 2.66
CA TYR A 115 5.66 -18.98 2.20
C TYR A 115 6.80 -18.00 2.43
N LEU A 116 6.83 -16.94 1.64
CA LEU A 116 7.69 -15.79 1.84
C LEU A 116 6.78 -14.59 2.13
N LEU A 117 7.19 -13.76 3.08
CA LEU A 117 6.44 -12.58 3.52
C LEU A 117 7.26 -11.32 3.22
N ALA A 118 6.74 -10.44 2.37
CA ALA A 118 7.28 -9.11 2.16
C ALA A 118 6.33 -8.07 2.78
N PHE A 119 6.85 -7.10 3.54
CA PHE A 119 6.00 -6.13 4.23
C PHE A 119 6.61 -4.74 4.35
N ASP A 120 5.74 -3.74 4.36
CA ASP A 120 6.03 -2.40 4.88
C ASP A 120 5.41 -2.35 6.29
N PRO A 121 6.23 -2.35 7.36
CA PRO A 121 5.71 -2.41 8.70
C PRO A 121 4.94 -1.15 9.10
N LEU A 122 5.23 0.01 8.49
CA LEU A 122 4.59 1.27 8.84
C LEU A 122 4.59 2.29 7.68
N ASP A 123 3.66 2.11 6.73
CA ASP A 123 3.41 3.06 5.64
C ASP A 123 2.92 4.41 6.19
N GLY A 124 3.49 5.48 5.63
CA GLY A 124 3.12 6.84 5.97
C GLY A 124 3.70 7.30 7.30
N SER A 125 4.79 6.71 7.80
CA SER A 125 5.40 7.06 9.08
C SER A 125 5.68 8.55 9.29
N SER A 126 5.97 9.30 8.21
CA SER A 126 6.10 10.77 8.26
C SER A 126 4.83 11.51 8.73
N ASN A 127 3.69 10.82 8.78
CA ASN A 127 2.39 11.36 9.17
C ASN A 127 2.02 11.05 10.64
N ILE A 128 2.85 10.29 11.36
CA ILE A 128 2.58 9.87 12.75
C ILE A 128 2.44 11.10 13.67
N ASP A 129 3.41 12.01 13.63
CA ASP A 129 3.47 13.16 14.54
C ASP A 129 2.32 14.17 14.31
N VAL A 130 1.72 14.17 13.12
CA VAL A 130 0.56 15.02 12.79
C VAL A 130 -0.77 14.27 12.93
N ASN A 131 -0.76 13.08 13.53
CA ASN A 131 -1.94 12.27 13.87
C ASN A 131 -2.84 11.98 12.65
N VAL A 132 -2.22 11.73 11.49
CA VAL A 132 -2.90 11.31 10.27
C VAL A 132 -2.83 9.79 10.15
N ALA A 133 -3.78 9.19 9.42
CA ALA A 133 -3.84 7.75 9.24
C ALA A 133 -2.56 7.19 8.60
N VAL A 134 -2.04 6.12 9.22
CA VAL A 134 -0.89 5.32 8.78
C VAL A 134 -1.31 3.86 8.66
N GLY A 135 -0.42 2.96 8.23
CA GLY A 135 -0.80 1.56 8.06
C GLY A 135 0.37 0.60 7.95
N SER A 136 0.08 -0.68 7.76
CA SER A 136 1.08 -1.70 7.39
C SER A 136 0.63 -2.40 6.12
N ILE A 137 1.55 -2.76 5.24
CA ILE A 137 1.26 -3.44 3.98
C ILE A 137 1.98 -4.79 3.97
N PHE A 138 1.35 -5.83 3.44
CA PHE A 138 1.96 -7.15 3.36
C PHE A 138 1.62 -7.88 2.06
N SER A 139 2.56 -8.69 1.61
CA SER A 139 2.51 -9.53 0.42
C SER A 139 3.02 -10.92 0.79
N ILE A 140 2.27 -11.95 0.42
CA ILE A 140 2.61 -13.35 0.67
C ILE A 140 2.68 -14.08 -0.66
N VAL A 141 3.84 -14.68 -0.94
CA VAL A 141 4.08 -15.56 -2.08
C VAL A 141 4.48 -16.95 -1.59
N ARG A 142 4.40 -17.98 -2.44
CA ARG A 142 4.97 -19.29 -2.12
C ARG A 142 6.49 -19.23 -2.26
N ALA A 143 7.20 -19.89 -1.36
CA ALA A 143 8.63 -20.11 -1.49
C ALA A 143 8.91 -20.98 -2.72
N VAL A 144 9.97 -20.65 -3.47
CA VAL A 144 10.41 -21.43 -4.65
C VAL A 144 10.96 -22.79 -4.21
N THR A 145 11.74 -22.79 -3.13
CA THR A 145 12.24 -23.98 -2.43
C THR A 145 11.65 -24.01 -1.01
N PRO A 146 10.46 -24.58 -0.80
CA PRO A 146 9.84 -24.67 0.52
C PRO A 146 10.72 -25.38 1.54
N GLU A 147 10.59 -25.00 2.81
CA GLU A 147 11.24 -25.67 3.95
C GLU A 147 12.78 -25.61 3.96
N GLN A 148 13.38 -24.80 3.07
CA GLN A 148 14.82 -24.53 2.99
C GLN A 148 15.10 -23.05 3.24
N ASP A 149 16.38 -22.71 3.45
CA ASP A 149 16.80 -21.30 3.51
C ASP A 149 16.49 -20.62 2.18
N ALA A 150 15.66 -19.56 2.26
CA ALA A 150 15.32 -18.78 1.09
C ALA A 150 16.52 -17.96 0.62
N ALA A 151 16.65 -17.80 -0.69
CA ALA A 151 17.57 -16.85 -1.29
C ALA A 151 16.84 -15.54 -1.61
N THR A 152 17.60 -14.45 -1.77
CA THR A 152 17.07 -13.17 -2.27
C THR A 152 16.29 -13.33 -3.57
N ALA A 153 16.75 -14.21 -4.47
CA ALA A 153 16.09 -14.50 -5.74
C ALA A 153 14.68 -15.07 -5.59
N ASP A 154 14.37 -15.75 -4.47
CA ASP A 154 13.05 -16.34 -4.25
C ASP A 154 11.97 -15.28 -4.01
N PHE A 155 12.35 -14.07 -3.58
CA PHE A 155 11.46 -12.92 -3.45
C PHE A 155 11.24 -12.17 -4.77
N LEU A 156 12.09 -12.38 -5.77
CA LEU A 156 12.02 -11.71 -7.08
C LEU A 156 10.97 -12.39 -7.97
N GLN A 157 9.74 -12.48 -7.47
CA GLN A 157 8.60 -13.04 -8.18
C GLN A 157 7.64 -11.91 -8.61
N PRO A 158 7.05 -11.96 -9.81
CA PRO A 158 6.09 -10.96 -10.23
C PRO A 158 4.84 -10.98 -9.34
N GLY A 159 4.16 -9.84 -9.24
CA GLY A 159 2.98 -9.67 -8.38
C GLY A 159 1.89 -10.71 -8.63
N THR A 160 1.77 -11.26 -9.84
CA THR A 160 0.87 -12.38 -10.19
C THR A 160 1.10 -13.67 -9.41
N ARG A 161 2.23 -13.81 -8.69
CA ARG A 161 2.56 -14.96 -7.83
C ARG A 161 2.07 -14.82 -6.40
N GLN A 162 1.52 -13.66 -6.02
CA GLN A 162 0.94 -13.43 -4.70
C GLN A 162 -0.24 -14.38 -4.46
N VAL A 163 -0.21 -15.09 -3.34
CA VAL A 163 -1.30 -15.95 -2.88
C VAL A 163 -2.18 -15.25 -1.85
N CYS A 164 -1.64 -14.22 -1.19
CA CYS A 164 -2.38 -13.29 -0.35
C CYS A 164 -1.66 -11.94 -0.37
N ALA A 165 -2.42 -10.86 -0.34
CA ALA A 165 -1.91 -9.53 -0.09
C ALA A 165 -2.94 -8.75 0.73
N GLY A 166 -2.47 -7.76 1.46
CA GLY A 166 -3.33 -6.93 2.27
C GLY A 166 -2.63 -5.72 2.85
N TYR A 167 -3.41 -4.92 3.56
CA TYR A 167 -2.90 -3.87 4.42
C TYR A 167 -3.78 -3.74 5.67
N ALA A 168 -3.21 -3.19 6.73
CA ALA A 168 -3.95 -2.65 7.86
C ALA A 168 -3.87 -1.12 7.83
N ILE A 169 -4.99 -0.45 8.08
CA ILE A 169 -5.06 1.00 8.25
C ILE A 169 -5.33 1.31 9.72
N TYR A 170 -4.51 2.19 10.29
CA TYR A 170 -4.58 2.68 11.66
C TYR A 170 -5.15 4.11 11.63
N GLY A 171 -6.46 4.21 11.40
CA GLY A 171 -7.20 5.47 11.36
C GLY A 171 -8.10 5.65 12.59
N PRO A 172 -9.22 6.40 12.46
CA PRO A 172 -10.22 6.52 13.53
C PRO A 172 -10.76 5.17 14.00
N SER A 173 -10.84 4.20 13.08
CA SER A 173 -11.02 2.79 13.37
C SER A 173 -9.91 2.00 12.69
N THR A 174 -9.44 0.94 13.34
CA THR A 174 -8.47 0.02 12.74
C THR A 174 -9.18 -0.98 11.83
N MET A 175 -8.72 -1.07 10.58
CA MET A 175 -9.26 -2.02 9.60
C MET A 175 -8.13 -2.80 8.93
N MET A 176 -8.38 -4.05 8.59
CA MET A 176 -7.53 -4.87 7.75
C MET A 176 -8.27 -5.17 6.46
N VAL A 177 -7.62 -4.96 5.32
CA VAL A 177 -8.15 -5.26 3.99
C VAL A 177 -7.23 -6.28 3.35
N LEU A 178 -7.78 -7.38 2.83
CA LEU A 178 -6.98 -8.43 2.20
C LEU A 178 -7.69 -9.06 1.00
N THR A 179 -6.90 -9.75 0.18
CA THR A 179 -7.38 -10.64 -0.86
C THR A 179 -6.61 -11.96 -0.85
N LEU A 180 -7.29 -13.04 -1.24
CA LEU A 180 -6.73 -14.36 -1.53
C LEU A 180 -6.85 -14.70 -3.03
N GLY A 181 -7.02 -13.69 -3.90
CA GLY A 181 -7.30 -13.87 -5.32
C GLY A 181 -8.76 -14.12 -5.67
N ARG A 182 -9.68 -13.90 -4.70
CA ARG A 182 -11.14 -14.04 -4.85
C ARG A 182 -11.87 -12.86 -4.21
N GLY A 183 -11.77 -11.71 -4.85
CA GLY A 183 -12.33 -10.46 -4.34
C GLY A 183 -11.49 -9.87 -3.21
N THR A 184 -11.85 -8.66 -2.81
CA THR A 184 -11.16 -7.89 -1.76
C THR A 184 -12.11 -7.66 -0.60
N HIS A 185 -11.67 -7.97 0.62
CA HIS A 185 -12.53 -7.98 1.80
C HIS A 185 -11.93 -7.12 2.90
N ALA A 186 -12.77 -6.37 3.62
CA ALA A 186 -12.33 -5.57 4.76
C ALA A 186 -12.93 -6.06 6.08
N PHE A 187 -12.07 -6.10 7.09
CA PHE A 187 -12.36 -6.48 8.46
C PHE A 187 -12.10 -5.27 9.36
N THR A 188 -13.01 -4.98 10.27
CA THR A 188 -12.82 -3.95 11.29
C THR A 188 -12.43 -4.63 12.59
N LEU A 189 -11.41 -4.10 13.27
CA LEU A 189 -11.00 -4.60 14.58
C LEU A 189 -12.05 -4.19 15.62
N ASP A 190 -12.63 -5.17 16.32
CA ASP A 190 -13.36 -4.94 17.54
C ASP A 190 -12.36 -4.84 18.71
N PRO A 191 -12.16 -3.66 19.32
CA PRO A 191 -11.17 -3.49 20.37
C PRO A 191 -11.57 -4.14 21.70
N VAL A 192 -12.86 -4.43 21.90
CA VAL A 192 -13.36 -5.09 23.13
C VAL A 192 -13.14 -6.60 23.03
N LEU A 193 -13.41 -7.19 21.86
CA LEU A 193 -13.21 -8.62 21.62
C LEU A 193 -11.76 -8.96 21.23
N GLY A 194 -11.02 -8.01 20.65
CA GLY A 194 -9.70 -8.25 20.07
C GLY A 194 -9.73 -9.01 18.75
N GLU A 195 -10.88 -8.99 18.06
CA GLU A 195 -11.18 -9.80 16.88
C GLU A 195 -11.37 -8.95 15.62
N TRP A 196 -10.87 -9.47 14.49
CA TRP A 196 -11.12 -8.88 13.18
C TRP A 196 -12.47 -9.36 12.64
N VAL A 197 -13.45 -8.47 12.53
CA VAL A 197 -14.82 -8.79 12.12
C VAL A 197 -15.06 -8.34 10.69
N LEU A 198 -15.53 -9.24 9.82
CA LEU A 198 -15.83 -8.93 8.42
C LEU A 198 -16.89 -7.84 8.33
N SER A 199 -16.48 -6.63 7.92
CA SER A 199 -17.34 -5.45 7.87
C SER A 199 -17.75 -5.09 6.44
N HIS A 200 -16.88 -5.37 5.46
CA HIS A 200 -17.17 -5.12 4.04
C HIS A 200 -16.73 -6.33 3.19
N PRO A 201 -17.65 -7.25 2.86
CA PRO A 201 -17.36 -8.34 1.94
C PRO A 201 -17.32 -7.84 0.49
N ASP A 202 -16.42 -8.41 -0.32
CA ASP A 202 -16.33 -8.23 -1.77
C ASP A 202 -16.40 -6.77 -2.26
N LEU A 203 -15.49 -5.94 -1.75
CA LEU A 203 -15.33 -4.54 -2.15
C LEU A 203 -15.16 -4.40 -3.67
N LYS A 204 -15.83 -3.40 -4.25
CA LYS A 204 -15.75 -3.06 -5.68
C LYS A 204 -15.35 -1.60 -5.87
N VAL A 205 -14.26 -1.37 -6.60
CA VAL A 205 -13.86 -0.04 -7.02
C VAL A 205 -14.79 0.43 -8.14
N PRO A 206 -15.44 1.60 -8.02
CA PRO A 206 -16.19 2.19 -9.12
C PRO A 206 -15.34 2.34 -10.38
N ARG A 207 -15.86 1.93 -11.54
CA ARG A 207 -15.14 2.00 -12.83
C ARG A 207 -14.78 3.43 -13.24
N GLN A 208 -15.67 4.37 -12.92
CA GLN A 208 -15.53 5.80 -13.16
C GLN A 208 -15.43 6.56 -11.85
N THR A 209 -14.83 7.74 -11.89
CA THR A 209 -14.68 8.61 -10.73
C THR A 209 -14.54 10.06 -11.16
N ARG A 210 -14.67 10.96 -10.18
CA ARG A 210 -14.33 12.39 -10.29
C ARG A 210 -13.33 12.81 -9.21
N GLU A 211 -12.60 11.86 -8.63
CA GLU A 211 -11.53 12.14 -7.68
C GLU A 211 -10.18 11.65 -8.20
N PHE A 212 -9.15 12.50 -8.07
CA PHE A 212 -7.76 12.13 -8.36
C PHE A 212 -6.85 12.54 -7.20
N ALA A 213 -5.74 11.81 -7.03
CA ALA A 213 -4.77 12.06 -5.98
C ALA A 213 -3.35 12.03 -6.51
N ILE A 214 -2.64 13.16 -6.36
CA ILE A 214 -1.24 13.32 -6.77
C ILE A 214 -0.59 14.47 -5.99
N ASN A 215 0.70 14.39 -5.71
CA ASN A 215 1.42 15.51 -5.10
C ASN A 215 1.62 16.65 -6.11
N ALA A 216 0.72 17.63 -6.13
CA ALA A 216 0.74 18.78 -7.03
C ALA A 216 2.03 19.63 -6.95
N SER A 217 2.76 19.59 -5.83
CA SER A 217 4.04 20.32 -5.71
C SER A 217 5.13 19.82 -6.67
N ASN A 218 4.97 18.61 -7.23
CA ASN A 218 5.86 18.03 -8.23
C ASN A 218 5.45 18.35 -9.68
N SER A 219 4.47 19.22 -9.92
CA SER A 219 3.93 19.51 -11.26
C SER A 219 4.96 19.88 -12.33
N ARG A 220 6.02 20.57 -11.92
CA ARG A 220 7.15 20.95 -12.77
C ARG A 220 7.98 19.76 -13.29
N PHE A 221 7.89 18.61 -12.64
CA PHE A 221 8.67 17.41 -12.97
C PHE A 221 7.85 16.31 -13.67
N TRP A 222 6.53 16.44 -13.71
CA TRP A 222 5.68 15.41 -14.30
C TRP A 222 5.93 15.21 -15.79
N GLU A 223 5.84 13.95 -16.22
CA GLU A 223 5.78 13.62 -17.64
C GLU A 223 4.54 14.28 -18.29
N PRO A 224 4.59 14.63 -19.59
CA PRO A 224 3.49 15.34 -20.26
C PRO A 224 2.13 14.63 -20.16
N ALA A 225 2.12 13.29 -20.17
CA ALA A 225 0.89 12.50 -20.02
C ALA A 225 0.19 12.74 -18.68
N VAL A 226 0.95 12.78 -17.59
CA VAL A 226 0.43 13.07 -16.24
C VAL A 226 -0.04 14.52 -16.16
N ARG A 227 0.76 15.46 -16.68
CA ARG A 227 0.38 16.89 -16.71
C ARG A 227 -0.93 17.09 -17.47
N ARG A 228 -1.05 16.52 -18.67
CA ARG A 228 -2.29 16.56 -19.46
C ARG A 228 -3.47 16.01 -18.67
N TYR A 229 -3.33 14.85 -18.04
CA TYR A 229 -4.41 14.26 -17.24
C TYR A 229 -4.90 15.22 -16.15
N VAL A 230 -3.97 15.80 -15.39
CA VAL A 230 -4.29 16.75 -14.31
C VAL A 230 -4.89 18.05 -14.86
N ASP A 231 -4.32 18.62 -15.92
CA ASP A 231 -4.82 19.87 -16.53
C ASP A 231 -6.25 19.70 -17.07
N GLU A 232 -6.54 18.55 -17.69
CA GLU A 232 -7.89 18.20 -18.15
C GLU A 232 -8.90 18.08 -16.99
N CYS A 233 -8.46 17.56 -15.83
CA CYS A 233 -9.31 17.50 -14.63
C CYS A 233 -9.53 18.89 -14.02
N MET A 234 -8.50 19.74 -14.02
CA MET A 234 -8.55 21.09 -13.47
C MET A 234 -9.35 22.06 -14.35
N ALA A 235 -9.47 21.80 -15.65
CA ALA A 235 -10.33 22.57 -16.56
C ALA A 235 -11.83 22.42 -16.26
N GLY A 236 -12.22 21.44 -15.43
CA GLY A 236 -13.59 21.25 -14.94
C GLY A 236 -14.62 21.02 -16.05
N ALA A 237 -15.86 21.40 -15.77
CA ALA A 237 -16.98 21.25 -16.72
C ALA A 237 -16.79 21.97 -18.06
N ALA A 238 -15.98 23.02 -18.12
CA ALA A 238 -15.64 23.74 -19.36
C ALA A 238 -14.54 23.06 -20.18
N GLY A 239 -13.82 22.10 -19.57
CA GLY A 239 -12.73 21.36 -20.20
C GLY A 239 -13.19 20.16 -21.02
N PRO A 240 -12.24 19.45 -21.65
CA PRO A 240 -12.53 18.29 -22.51
C PRO A 240 -13.16 17.12 -21.75
N ARG A 241 -13.06 17.09 -20.42
CA ARG A 241 -13.68 16.06 -19.57
C ARG A 241 -15.17 16.32 -19.31
N GLY A 242 -15.64 17.55 -19.50
CA GLY A 242 -17.06 17.92 -19.30
C GLY A 242 -17.58 17.69 -17.88
N ALA A 243 -16.70 17.65 -16.87
CA ALA A 243 -17.08 17.41 -15.47
C ALA A 243 -16.07 18.05 -14.51
N ASP A 244 -16.54 18.44 -13.32
CA ASP A 244 -15.67 18.91 -12.24
C ASP A 244 -15.07 17.73 -11.48
N PHE A 245 -13.75 17.80 -11.27
CA PHE A 245 -12.98 16.82 -10.51
C PHE A 245 -12.54 17.42 -9.17
N ASN A 246 -12.35 16.55 -8.19
CA ASN A 246 -11.85 16.93 -6.89
C ASN A 246 -10.50 16.28 -6.60
N MET A 247 -9.53 17.09 -6.18
CA MET A 247 -8.23 16.59 -5.78
C MET A 247 -8.28 16.11 -4.32
N ARG A 248 -7.67 14.95 -4.05
CA ARG A 248 -7.40 14.43 -2.70
C ARG A 248 -5.91 14.19 -2.55
N TRP A 249 -5.37 14.41 -1.36
CA TRP A 249 -3.98 14.04 -1.07
C TRP A 249 -3.81 13.86 0.43
N ILE A 250 -3.88 12.61 0.90
CA ILE A 250 -3.70 12.21 2.30
C ILE A 250 -2.21 12.00 2.61
N ALA A 251 -1.37 11.78 1.60
CA ALA A 251 0.06 11.51 1.74
C ALA A 251 0.42 10.20 2.50
N SER A 252 -0.48 9.21 2.51
CA SER A 252 -0.21 7.81 2.90
C SER A 252 -0.77 6.89 1.82
N LEU A 253 0.03 5.90 1.37
CA LEU A 253 -0.40 4.96 0.35
C LEU A 253 -1.57 4.10 0.85
N VAL A 254 -1.51 3.64 2.10
CA VAL A 254 -2.59 2.88 2.74
C VAL A 254 -3.87 3.69 2.81
N ALA A 255 -3.79 4.95 3.26
CA ALA A 255 -4.97 5.80 3.38
C ALA A 255 -5.61 6.13 2.01
N GLU A 256 -4.81 6.39 0.99
CA GLU A 256 -5.29 6.61 -0.38
C GLU A 256 -5.90 5.33 -0.97
N THR A 257 -5.25 4.18 -0.77
CA THR A 257 -5.76 2.87 -1.20
C THR A 257 -7.13 2.60 -0.58
N HIS A 258 -7.26 2.83 0.72
CA HIS A 258 -8.51 2.63 1.44
C HIS A 258 -9.62 3.55 0.95
N ARG A 259 -9.33 4.85 0.76
CA ARG A 259 -10.30 5.79 0.17
C ARG A 259 -10.79 5.31 -1.20
N ILE A 260 -9.87 4.90 -2.07
CA ILE A 260 -10.19 4.45 -3.44
C ILE A 260 -11.03 3.17 -3.42
N LEU A 261 -10.71 2.21 -2.55
CA LEU A 261 -11.52 0.99 -2.40
C LEU A 261 -12.94 1.28 -1.92
N MET A 262 -13.14 2.31 -1.10
CA MET A 262 -14.45 2.64 -0.52
C MET A 262 -15.34 3.49 -1.43
N ARG A 263 -14.77 4.40 -2.23
CA ARG A 263 -15.58 5.35 -3.03
C ARG A 263 -15.07 5.63 -4.44
N GLY A 264 -14.01 4.97 -4.87
CA GLY A 264 -13.35 5.21 -6.14
C GLY A 264 -12.41 6.41 -6.13
N GLY A 265 -11.80 6.66 -7.27
CA GLY A 265 -10.70 7.62 -7.42
C GLY A 265 -9.53 7.02 -8.17
N VAL A 266 -8.58 7.87 -8.55
CA VAL A 266 -7.28 7.43 -9.06
C VAL A 266 -6.16 8.03 -8.22
N PHE A 267 -5.18 7.22 -7.85
CA PHE A 267 -3.95 7.65 -7.19
C PHE A 267 -2.80 7.59 -8.19
N MET A 268 -1.92 8.59 -8.14
CA MET A 268 -0.75 8.70 -9.01
C MET A 268 0.50 9.03 -8.19
N TYR A 269 1.45 8.10 -8.22
CA TYR A 269 2.86 8.33 -7.92
C TYR A 269 3.69 7.98 -9.16
N PRO A 270 3.61 8.82 -10.22
CA PRO A 270 4.19 8.48 -11.51
C PRO A 270 5.72 8.61 -11.50
N ARG A 271 6.34 8.20 -12.61
CA ARG A 271 7.71 8.60 -12.92
C ARG A 271 7.73 10.12 -13.10
N ASP A 272 8.76 10.78 -12.59
CA ASP A 272 8.99 12.20 -12.78
C ASP A 272 10.47 12.48 -13.09
N THR A 273 10.78 13.72 -13.45
CA THR A 273 12.14 14.15 -13.81
C THR A 273 12.92 14.74 -12.64
N LYS A 274 12.39 14.69 -11.40
CA LYS A 274 13.06 15.28 -10.23
C LYS A 274 14.38 14.59 -9.93
N ASP A 275 14.42 13.28 -10.10
CA ASP A 275 15.60 12.44 -9.96
C ASP A 275 15.56 11.34 -11.03
N ALA A 276 16.28 11.55 -12.13
CA ALA A 276 16.29 10.63 -13.26
C ALA A 276 16.83 9.23 -12.91
N SER A 277 17.56 9.07 -11.79
CA SER A 277 18.07 7.78 -11.33
C SER A 277 16.98 6.91 -10.67
N LYS A 278 15.84 7.50 -10.29
CA LYS A 278 14.75 6.81 -9.61
C LYS A 278 13.56 6.63 -10.56
N PRO A 279 13.16 5.40 -10.90
CA PRO A 279 12.03 5.16 -11.81
C PRO A 279 10.66 5.51 -11.18
N GLY A 280 10.61 5.65 -9.86
CA GLY A 280 9.44 6.04 -9.06
C GLY A 280 9.82 6.18 -7.58
N ARG A 281 8.84 6.41 -6.69
CA ARG A 281 9.11 6.52 -5.24
C ARG A 281 8.80 5.25 -4.47
N LEU A 282 7.67 4.62 -4.76
CA LEU A 282 7.14 3.45 -4.04
C LEU A 282 7.91 2.19 -4.45
N ARG A 283 8.00 1.20 -3.57
CA ARG A 283 8.71 -0.05 -3.79
C ARG A 283 7.77 -1.12 -4.33
N LEU A 284 8.30 -1.96 -5.19
CA LEU A 284 7.52 -2.93 -5.93
C LEU A 284 6.98 -4.04 -5.03
N LEU A 285 7.82 -4.66 -4.19
CA LEU A 285 7.48 -5.91 -3.49
C LEU A 285 6.48 -5.72 -2.35
N TYR A 286 6.64 -4.67 -1.55
CA TYR A 286 5.91 -4.50 -0.29
C TYR A 286 5.02 -3.25 -0.23
N GLU A 287 4.96 -2.45 -1.30
CA GLU A 287 4.00 -1.34 -1.44
C GLU A 287 3.11 -1.53 -2.68
N ALA A 288 3.69 -1.51 -3.89
CA ALA A 288 2.92 -1.42 -5.12
C ALA A 288 2.23 -2.75 -5.51
N SER A 289 2.93 -3.89 -5.48
CA SER A 289 2.38 -5.20 -5.83
C SER A 289 1.22 -5.64 -4.93
N PRO A 290 1.29 -5.54 -3.59
CA PRO A 290 0.16 -5.92 -2.73
C PRO A 290 -1.05 -5.01 -2.93
N VAL A 291 -0.86 -3.69 -3.08
CA VAL A 291 -1.96 -2.76 -3.39
C VAL A 291 -2.57 -3.07 -4.75
N SER A 292 -1.76 -3.34 -5.77
CA SER A 292 -2.23 -3.72 -7.10
C SER A 292 -3.09 -4.97 -7.09
N PHE A 293 -2.72 -5.98 -6.30
CA PHE A 293 -3.50 -7.20 -6.19
C PHE A 293 -4.90 -6.92 -5.60
N LEU A 294 -4.97 -6.12 -4.54
CA LEU A 294 -6.23 -5.71 -3.92
C LEU A 294 -7.13 -4.91 -4.89
N ILE A 295 -6.54 -3.98 -5.63
CA ILE A 295 -7.27 -3.13 -6.57
C ILE A 295 -7.83 -3.94 -7.75
N GLU A 296 -7.03 -4.82 -8.34
CA GLU A 296 -7.50 -5.69 -9.43
C GLU A 296 -8.59 -6.65 -8.98
N GLN A 297 -8.47 -7.23 -7.78
CA GLN A 297 -9.49 -8.11 -7.19
C GLN A 297 -10.78 -7.36 -6.84
N ALA A 298 -10.71 -6.05 -6.61
CA ALA A 298 -11.86 -5.18 -6.46
C ALA A 298 -12.39 -4.62 -7.80
N GLY A 299 -11.87 -5.06 -8.95
CA GLY A 299 -12.32 -4.62 -10.28
C GLY A 299 -11.77 -3.26 -10.73
N GLY A 300 -10.81 -2.70 -10.00
CA GLY A 300 -10.02 -1.54 -10.44
C GLY A 300 -8.87 -1.95 -11.36
N MET A 301 -8.00 -0.99 -11.66
CA MET A 301 -6.78 -1.22 -12.46
C MET A 301 -5.55 -0.61 -11.77
N ALA A 302 -4.39 -1.21 -12.01
CA ALA A 302 -3.10 -0.78 -11.48
C ALA A 302 -2.02 -0.90 -12.56
N SER A 303 -1.27 0.18 -12.78
CA SER A 303 -0.36 0.34 -13.91
C SER A 303 0.91 1.08 -13.48
N THR A 304 2.01 0.82 -14.18
CA THR A 304 3.24 1.62 -14.14
C THR A 304 3.08 2.98 -14.86
N GLY A 305 1.89 3.22 -15.44
CA GLY A 305 1.62 4.27 -16.42
C GLY A 305 1.83 3.80 -17.86
N ARG A 306 2.47 2.64 -18.07
CA ARG A 306 2.78 2.08 -19.40
C ARG A 306 2.46 0.61 -19.55
N SER A 307 2.37 -0.12 -18.44
CA SER A 307 2.10 -1.57 -18.40
C SER A 307 1.42 -1.94 -17.08
N ARG A 308 0.72 -3.08 -17.08
CA ARG A 308 0.09 -3.62 -15.87
C ARG A 308 1.14 -3.90 -14.79
N LEU A 309 0.86 -3.44 -13.56
CA LEU A 309 1.85 -3.48 -12.47
C LEU A 309 2.14 -4.92 -11.99
N MET A 310 1.12 -5.78 -11.91
CA MET A 310 1.29 -7.18 -11.44
C MET A 310 2.22 -8.03 -12.31
N ASP A 311 2.45 -7.61 -13.56
CA ASP A 311 3.28 -8.34 -14.54
C ASP A 311 4.74 -7.88 -14.52
N VAL A 312 5.10 -6.89 -13.70
CA VAL A 312 6.48 -6.41 -13.56
C VAL A 312 7.31 -7.49 -12.85
N GLN A 313 8.39 -7.92 -13.51
CA GLN A 313 9.40 -8.81 -12.93
C GLN A 313 10.34 -7.97 -12.02
N PRO A 314 10.44 -8.28 -10.72
CA PRO A 314 11.38 -7.58 -9.84
C PRO A 314 12.83 -7.93 -10.19
N GLU A 315 13.69 -6.91 -10.17
CA GLU A 315 15.14 -7.00 -10.38
C GLU A 315 15.92 -6.92 -9.06
N SER A 316 15.33 -6.33 -8.02
CA SER A 316 15.93 -6.21 -6.68
C SER A 316 14.86 -6.09 -5.59
N LEU A 317 15.24 -6.38 -4.34
CA LEU A 317 14.33 -6.34 -3.18
C LEU A 317 13.65 -4.97 -2.99
N HIS A 318 14.44 -3.90 -3.13
CA HIS A 318 14.00 -2.53 -2.87
C HIS A 318 13.76 -1.74 -4.16
N GLN A 319 13.47 -2.43 -5.26
CA GLN A 319 13.18 -1.80 -6.55
C GLN A 319 12.02 -0.82 -6.39
N ARG A 320 12.25 0.43 -6.81
CA ARG A 320 11.20 1.44 -6.93
C ARG A 320 10.44 1.29 -8.25
N VAL A 321 9.18 1.70 -8.26
CA VAL A 321 8.30 1.59 -9.44
C VAL A 321 7.37 2.81 -9.50
N PRO A 322 7.09 3.36 -10.70
CA PRO A 322 5.99 4.31 -10.87
C PRO A 322 4.67 3.58 -10.66
N PHE A 323 3.69 4.24 -10.05
CA PHE A 323 2.46 3.57 -9.67
C PHE A 323 1.23 4.45 -9.89
N VAL A 324 0.29 3.95 -10.68
CA VAL A 324 -1.03 4.55 -10.91
C VAL A 324 -2.08 3.48 -10.67
N PHE A 325 -3.05 3.73 -9.80
CA PHE A 325 -4.09 2.74 -9.53
C PHE A 325 -5.45 3.38 -9.17
N GLY A 326 -6.51 2.59 -9.32
CA GLY A 326 -7.85 2.93 -8.86
C GLY A 326 -8.92 2.61 -9.89
N SER A 327 -9.84 3.54 -10.12
CA SER A 327 -10.93 3.42 -11.09
C SER A 327 -10.39 3.13 -12.49
N ALA A 328 -10.80 2.00 -13.06
CA ALA A 328 -10.19 1.42 -14.25
C ALA A 328 -10.16 2.35 -15.47
N GLU A 329 -11.20 3.16 -15.68
CA GLU A 329 -11.27 4.06 -16.84
C GLU A 329 -10.29 5.24 -16.73
N GLU A 330 -10.01 5.73 -15.52
CA GLU A 330 -9.02 6.79 -15.32
C GLU A 330 -7.60 6.27 -15.49
N VAL A 331 -7.29 5.10 -14.93
CA VAL A 331 -5.97 4.47 -15.09
C VAL A 331 -5.71 4.15 -16.56
N ALA A 332 -6.71 3.65 -17.30
CA ALA A 332 -6.59 3.35 -18.73
C ALA A 332 -6.37 4.61 -19.57
N ARG A 333 -7.04 5.72 -19.23
CA ARG A 333 -6.82 7.03 -19.85
C ARG A 333 -5.40 7.52 -19.65
N ILE A 334 -4.87 7.45 -18.42
CA ILE A 334 -3.49 7.85 -18.12
C ILE A 334 -2.48 7.01 -18.91
N GLU A 335 -2.71 5.69 -19.01
CA GLU A 335 -1.86 4.79 -19.80
C GLU A 335 -1.96 5.06 -21.30
N ALA A 336 -3.13 5.44 -21.81
CA ALA A 336 -3.29 5.88 -23.19
C ALA A 336 -2.46 7.14 -23.48
N TYR A 337 -2.49 8.13 -22.59
CA TYR A 337 -1.71 9.36 -22.75
C TYR A 337 -0.20 9.13 -22.79
N HIS A 338 0.32 8.09 -22.15
CA HIS A 338 1.75 7.73 -22.25
C HIS A 338 2.13 7.06 -23.58
N ARG A 339 1.15 6.55 -24.35
CA ARG A 339 1.36 5.93 -25.67
C ARG A 339 1.17 6.90 -26.82
N GLU A 340 0.52 8.03 -26.57
CA GLU A 340 0.34 9.07 -27.57
C GLU A 340 1.66 9.82 -27.81
N PRO A 341 1.97 10.19 -29.06
CA PRO A 341 3.07 11.10 -29.35
C PRO A 341 2.87 12.42 -28.60
N LEU A 342 3.96 12.99 -28.08
CA LEU A 342 3.90 14.33 -27.52
C LEU A 342 3.45 15.29 -28.62
N PRO A 343 2.48 16.20 -28.35
CA PRO A 343 2.17 17.25 -29.30
C PRO A 343 3.45 18.05 -29.58
N ASP A 344 3.70 18.42 -30.83
CA ASP A 344 4.77 19.34 -31.21
C ASP A 344 4.49 20.72 -30.57
N THR A 345 4.87 20.89 -29.31
CA THR A 345 4.80 22.18 -28.62
C THR A 345 6.06 22.96 -28.94
N TYR A 346 6.21 23.40 -30.19
CA TYR A 346 7.08 24.53 -30.47
C TYR A 346 6.35 25.81 -30.01
N GLU A 347 6.44 26.12 -28.72
CA GLU A 347 6.13 27.48 -28.25
C GLU A 347 7.33 28.37 -28.58
N SER A 348 7.21 29.16 -29.64
CA SER A 348 8.19 30.20 -29.93
C SER A 348 8.25 31.17 -28.74
N PRO A 349 9.41 31.41 -28.11
CA PRO A 349 9.55 32.34 -26.99
C PRO A 349 9.22 33.81 -27.36
N LEU A 350 8.99 34.10 -28.65
CA LEU A 350 8.70 35.45 -29.15
C LEU A 350 7.21 35.84 -29.12
N PHE A 351 6.29 34.89 -28.90
CA PHE A 351 4.86 35.18 -28.87
C PHE A 351 4.23 34.79 -27.53
N GLY A 352 4.69 35.42 -26.44
CA GLY A 352 3.82 35.60 -25.28
C GLY A 352 2.54 36.31 -25.73
N ARG A 353 1.38 35.98 -25.12
CA ARG A 353 0.07 36.60 -25.39
C ARG A 353 0.17 38.13 -25.31
N ARG A 354 0.52 38.80 -26.40
CA ARG A 354 0.29 40.24 -26.58
C ARG A 354 -1.17 40.36 -26.93
N GLY A 355 -1.97 40.78 -25.95
CA GLY A 355 -3.34 41.23 -26.21
C GLY A 355 -3.31 42.28 -27.30
N LEU A 356 -4.20 42.14 -28.29
CA LEU A 356 -4.28 42.99 -29.47
C LEU A 356 -4.76 44.43 -29.17
N PHE A 357 -4.93 44.78 -27.89
CA PHE A 357 -5.45 46.06 -27.42
C PHE A 357 -4.67 46.52 -26.20
N ALA A 358 -3.44 46.99 -26.42
CA ALA A 358 -2.82 47.96 -25.52
C ALA A 358 -2.63 49.23 -26.35
N ASP A 359 -3.64 50.10 -26.34
CA ASP A 359 -3.51 51.46 -26.83
C ASP A 359 -2.52 52.20 -25.92
N PRO A 360 -1.41 52.73 -26.44
CA PRO A 360 -0.69 53.79 -25.76
C PRO A 360 -1.36 55.10 -26.17
N LEU A 361 -2.05 55.78 -25.24
CA LEU A 361 -2.17 57.24 -25.09
C LEU A 361 -3.41 57.62 -24.25
N ASN A 362 -3.21 57.82 -22.95
CA ASN A 362 -3.51 59.05 -22.19
C ASN A 362 -3.24 58.86 -20.69
#